data_AF-A0A1N6HNG9-F1
#
_entry.id   AF-A0A1N6HNG9-F1
#
_cell.length_a   1.000
_cell.length_b   1.000
_cell.length_c   1.000
_cell.angle_alpha   90.00
_cell.angle_beta   90.00
_cell.angle_gamma   90.00
#
_symmetry.space_group_name_H-M   'P 1'
#
loop_
_entity.id
_entity.type
_entity.pdbx_description
1 polymer ?
#
loop_
_entity_poly.entity_id
_entity_poly.type
_entity_poly.pdbx_seq_one_letter_code
_entity_poly.pdbx_strand_id
1 'polypeptide(L)'
;MKKAAMKIIAALGILSLPTPALAYHTVRVGDASQIKFVISGNRVYLRNLDSFDSNWLGCCYNYWMDLTTETGKSQYAYFLLRYASGESIDLLVNDRTQPGAIYHLGNFM
;
A
#
# COMPACT_ATOMS: atom_id res chain seq x y z
N MET A 1 -42.95 12.10 -55.23
CA MET A 1 -42.65 11.73 -53.82
C MET A 1 -41.15 11.59 -53.69
N LYS A 2 -40.49 12.46 -52.92
CA LYS A 2 -39.02 12.60 -52.85
C LYS A 2 -38.40 11.56 -51.91
N LYS A 3 -37.25 11.07 -52.33
CA LYS A 3 -36.33 10.07 -51.73
C LYS A 3 -35.87 10.44 -50.31
N ALA A 4 -35.53 9.44 -49.49
CA ALA A 4 -34.15 9.20 -49.04
C ALA A 4 -34.08 8.15 -47.91
N ALA A 5 -33.14 7.22 -48.06
CA ALA A 5 -32.77 6.20 -47.10
C ALA A 5 -32.26 6.79 -45.77
N MET A 6 -32.71 6.24 -44.64
CA MET A 6 -32.19 6.59 -43.32
C MET A 6 -31.16 5.54 -42.88
N LYS A 7 -29.99 6.06 -42.52
CA LYS A 7 -28.69 5.40 -42.35
C LYS A 7 -28.66 4.38 -41.21
N ILE A 8 -28.00 3.25 -41.47
CA ILE A 8 -27.49 2.31 -40.45
C ILE A 8 -26.48 3.07 -39.59
N ILE A 9 -26.82 3.33 -38.32
CA ILE A 9 -25.86 3.79 -37.32
C ILE A 9 -25.38 2.55 -36.57
N ALA A 10 -24.29 1.95 -37.06
CA ALA A 10 -23.48 1.05 -36.27
C ALA A 10 -22.71 1.89 -35.24
N ALA A 11 -23.34 2.15 -34.09
CA ALA A 11 -22.68 2.78 -32.97
C ALA A 11 -21.63 1.80 -32.42
N LEU A 12 -20.37 2.14 -32.69
CA LEU A 12 -19.15 1.49 -32.27
C LEU A 12 -19.05 1.52 -30.72
N GLY A 13 -19.75 0.60 -30.07
CA GLY A 13 -19.65 0.36 -28.63
C GLY A 13 -18.36 -0.38 -28.32
N ILE A 14 -17.21 0.30 -28.38
CA ILE A 14 -15.99 -0.20 -27.73
C ILE A 14 -16.26 -0.10 -26.23
N LEU A 15 -16.78 -1.18 -25.67
CA LEU A 15 -16.88 -1.39 -24.23
C LEU A 15 -15.47 -1.34 -23.65
N SER A 16 -15.06 -0.16 -23.20
CA SER A 16 -13.95 0.00 -22.27
C SER A 16 -14.36 -0.67 -20.97
N LEU A 17 -14.05 -1.97 -20.84
CA LEU A 17 -14.12 -2.66 -19.56
C LEU A 17 -13.17 -1.92 -18.61
N PRO A 18 -13.65 -1.33 -17.51
CA PRO A 18 -12.75 -0.77 -16.52
C PRO A 18 -11.95 -1.93 -15.93
N THR A 19 -10.65 -1.95 -16.17
CA THR A 19 -9.76 -2.81 -15.38
C THR A 19 -9.75 -2.26 -13.96
N PRO A 20 -9.97 -3.09 -12.92
CA PRO A 20 -9.77 -2.62 -11.56
C PRO A 20 -8.31 -2.21 -11.42
N ALA A 21 -8.07 -0.92 -11.20
CA ALA A 21 -6.77 -0.46 -10.75
C ALA A 21 -6.51 -1.08 -9.38
N LEU A 22 -5.40 -1.80 -9.22
CA LEU A 22 -4.96 -2.24 -7.90
C LEU A 22 -4.58 -0.98 -7.11
N ALA A 23 -5.50 -0.51 -6.26
CA ALA A 23 -5.26 0.61 -5.39
C ALA A 23 -4.42 0.13 -4.20
N TYR A 24 -3.13 0.43 -4.24
CA TYR A 24 -2.28 0.28 -3.06
C TYR A 24 -2.71 1.29 -1.99
N HIS A 25 -2.55 0.91 -0.73
CA HIS A 25 -2.89 1.74 0.41
C HIS A 25 -1.63 2.24 1.09
N THR A 26 -1.56 3.54 1.36
CA THR A 26 -0.42 4.19 1.99
C THR A 26 -0.80 4.76 3.35
N VAL A 27 0.10 4.62 4.33
CA VAL A 27 0.06 5.40 5.58
C VAL A 27 1.37 6.16 5.71
N ARG A 28 1.27 7.45 6.03
CA ARG A 28 2.40 8.29 6.38
C ARG A 28 2.50 8.40 7.88
N VAL A 29 3.68 8.13 8.41
CA VAL A 29 4.02 8.36 9.81
C VAL A 29 5.02 9.51 9.87
N GLY A 30 4.65 10.60 10.55
CA GLY A 30 5.47 11.81 10.61
C GLY A 30 6.78 11.64 11.37
N ASP A 31 6.79 10.73 12.34
CA ASP A 31 7.95 10.38 13.16
C ASP A 31 8.00 8.86 13.33
N ALA A 32 8.91 8.20 12.61
CA ALA A 32 9.02 6.75 12.59
C ALA A 32 9.38 6.16 13.96
N SER A 33 9.97 6.94 14.88
CA SER A 33 10.31 6.46 16.24
C SER A 33 9.07 6.07 17.06
N GLN A 34 7.88 6.52 16.65
CA GLN A 34 6.60 6.22 17.30
C GLN A 34 6.00 4.88 16.86
N ILE A 35 6.54 4.25 15.81
CA ILE A 35 6.07 2.95 15.32
C ILE A 35 6.58 1.86 16.25
N LYS A 36 5.68 1.15 16.93
CA LYS A 36 6.05 -0.03 17.70
C LYS A 36 6.28 -1.18 16.73
N PHE A 37 7.28 -2.02 16.97
CA PHE A 37 7.53 -3.19 16.13
C PHE A 37 7.98 -4.39 16.97
N VAL A 38 7.90 -5.58 16.38
CA VAL A 38 8.49 -6.80 16.94
C VAL A 38 9.14 -7.62 15.84
N ILE A 39 10.22 -8.32 16.18
CA ILE A 39 10.82 -9.33 15.32
C ILE A 39 10.31 -10.69 15.78
N SER A 40 9.75 -11.49 14.87
CA SER A 40 9.29 -12.85 15.15
C SER A 40 9.57 -13.75 13.95
N GLY A 41 10.47 -14.71 14.13
CA GLY A 41 11.01 -15.50 13.02
C GLY A 41 11.72 -14.62 12.00
N ASN A 42 11.42 -14.81 10.71
CA ASN A 42 12.00 -14.03 9.62
C ASN A 42 11.17 -12.79 9.26
N ARG A 43 10.38 -12.26 10.18
CA ARG A 43 9.49 -11.12 9.92
C ARG A 43 9.63 -10.05 10.97
N VAL A 44 9.61 -8.80 10.51
CA VAL A 44 9.48 -7.63 11.37
C VAL A 44 8.07 -7.11 11.22
N TYR A 45 7.29 -7.18 12.29
CA TYR A 45 5.90 -6.75 12.29
C TYR A 45 5.78 -5.33 12.83
N LEU A 46 5.20 -4.44 12.05
CA LEU A 46 4.85 -3.10 12.50
C LEU A 46 3.50 -3.14 13.21
N ARG A 47 3.41 -2.43 14.33
CA ARG A 47 2.26 -2.38 15.21
C ARG A 47 1.71 -0.96 15.22
N ASN A 48 0.52 -0.78 15.80
CA ASN A 48 -0.12 0.52 16.02
C ASN A 48 -0.26 1.43 14.79
N LEU A 49 -0.39 0.88 13.58
CA LEU A 49 -0.61 1.69 12.38
C LEU A 49 -1.96 2.42 12.42
N ASP A 50 -2.94 1.87 13.14
CA ASP A 50 -4.23 2.47 13.47
C ASP A 50 -4.11 3.79 14.26
N SER A 51 -3.03 3.97 15.01
CA SER A 51 -2.77 5.21 15.76
C SER A 51 -2.34 6.37 14.85
N PHE A 52 -1.91 6.07 13.61
CA PHE A 52 -1.53 7.07 12.61
C PHE A 52 -2.62 7.25 11.54
N ASP A 53 -3.34 6.17 11.19
CA ASP A 53 -4.53 6.20 10.34
C ASP A 53 -5.52 5.13 10.81
N SER A 54 -6.68 5.57 11.30
CA SER A 54 -7.71 4.69 11.89
C SER A 54 -8.30 3.66 10.91
N ASN A 55 -8.03 3.76 9.61
CA ASN A 55 -8.46 2.79 8.61
C ASN A 55 -7.53 1.57 8.50
N TRP A 56 -6.42 1.56 9.25
CA TRP A 56 -5.47 0.46 9.30
C TRP A 56 -5.75 -0.47 10.47
N LEU A 57 -5.34 -1.73 10.34
CA LEU A 57 -5.46 -2.68 11.44
C LEU A 57 -4.43 -2.37 12.54
N GLY A 58 -4.88 -2.22 13.79
CA GLY A 58 -4.00 -1.83 14.91
C GLY A 58 -3.19 -2.94 15.58
N CYS A 59 -3.63 -4.20 15.44
CA CYS A 59 -3.11 -5.34 16.17
C CYS A 59 -2.14 -6.22 15.36
N CYS A 60 -1.52 -7.19 16.03
CA CYS A 60 -0.09 -7.16 16.31
C CYS A 60 0.82 -7.75 15.23
N TYR A 61 0.24 -8.47 14.27
CA TYR A 61 0.97 -9.23 13.25
C TYR A 61 0.39 -9.03 11.84
N ASN A 62 -0.27 -7.89 11.61
CA ASN A 62 -0.97 -7.63 10.36
C ASN A 62 -0.03 -7.20 9.23
N TYR A 63 0.98 -6.37 9.51
CA TYR A 63 1.88 -5.87 8.48
C TYR A 63 3.32 -6.19 8.79
N TRP A 64 4.06 -6.72 7.81
CA TRP A 64 5.43 -7.17 8.02
C TRP A 64 6.39 -6.89 6.87
N MET A 65 7.66 -6.77 7.23
CA MET A 65 8.80 -6.89 6.31
C MET A 65 9.35 -8.32 6.36
N ASP A 66 9.58 -8.94 5.21
CA ASP A 66 10.10 -10.31 5.12
C ASP A 66 11.63 -10.34 5.01
N LEU A 67 12.29 -10.69 6.11
CA LEU A 67 13.74 -10.73 6.24
C LEU A 67 14.40 -11.89 5.46
N THR A 68 13.62 -12.81 4.87
CA THR A 68 14.16 -13.81 3.94
C THR A 68 14.48 -13.22 2.57
N THR A 69 13.98 -12.02 2.26
CA THR A 69 14.14 -11.35 0.97
C THR A 69 15.11 -10.16 1.07
N GLU A 70 15.86 -9.87 0.02
CA GLU A 70 16.72 -8.68 -0.03
C GLU A 70 15.91 -7.38 0.08
N THR A 71 14.72 -7.36 -0.52
CA THR A 71 13.77 -6.24 -0.38
C THR A 71 13.39 -6.02 1.08
N GLY A 72 12.96 -7.06 1.81
CA GLY A 72 12.54 -6.91 3.20
C GLY A 72 13.69 -6.57 4.15
N LYS A 73 14.90 -7.09 3.90
CA LYS A 73 16.11 -6.65 4.64
C LYS A 73 16.40 -5.17 4.41
N SER A 74 16.31 -4.71 3.16
CA SER A 74 16.53 -3.31 2.80
C SER A 74 15.46 -2.38 3.40
N GLN A 75 14.19 -2.79 3.33
CA GLN A 75 13.08 -2.08 3.98
C GLN A 75 13.31 -1.96 5.49
N TYR A 76 13.74 -3.04 6.15
CA TYR A 76 13.99 -3.02 7.59
C TYR A 76 15.18 -2.15 7.98
N ALA A 77 16.27 -2.20 7.21
CA ALA A 77 17.42 -1.32 7.42
C ALA A 77 17.02 0.16 7.28
N TYR A 78 16.24 0.50 6.25
CA TYR A 78 15.73 1.85 6.07
C TYR A 78 14.76 2.25 7.20
N PHE A 79 13.86 1.36 7.60
CA PHE A 79 12.99 1.59 8.76
C PHE A 79 13.79 1.93 10.01
N LEU A 80 14.83 1.15 10.34
CA LEU A 80 15.68 1.42 11.51
C LEU A 80 16.39 2.76 11.42
N LEU A 81 16.85 3.15 10.23
CA LEU A 81 17.47 4.46 10.01
C LEU A 81 16.48 5.59 10.34
N ARG A 82 15.26 5.54 9.80
CA ARG A 82 14.22 6.55 10.05
C ARG A 82 13.72 6.53 11.49
N TYR A 83 13.58 5.34 12.07
CA TYR A 83 13.22 5.15 13.47
C TYR A 83 14.25 5.81 14.40
N ALA A 84 15.55 5.62 14.12
CA ALA A 84 16.63 6.20 14.92
C ALA A 84 16.74 7.72 14.74
N SER A 85 16.44 8.25 13.55
CA SER A 85 16.48 9.69 13.27
C SER A 85 15.19 10.44 13.66
N GLY A 86 14.10 9.74 13.97
CA GLY A 86 12.78 10.33 14.24
C GLY A 86 12.17 10.99 12.99
N GLU A 87 12.57 10.56 11.79
CA GLU A 87 12.11 11.13 10.54
C GLU A 87 10.84 10.45 10.02
N SER A 88 10.15 11.10 9.08
CA SER A 88 8.95 10.57 8.47
C SER A 88 9.20 9.33 7.62
N ILE A 89 8.18 8.49 7.51
CA ILE A 89 8.20 7.28 6.69
C ILE A 89 6.81 7.01 6.10
N ASP A 90 6.78 6.57 4.86
CA ASP A 90 5.59 6.13 4.14
C ASP A 90 5.63 4.62 3.97
N LEU A 91 4.51 3.97 4.28
CA LEU A 91 4.31 2.53 4.23
C LEU A 91 3.23 2.21 3.21
N LEU A 92 3.54 1.37 2.23
CA LEU A 92 2.62 0.97 1.17
C LEU A 92 2.29 -0.52 1.30
N VAL A 93 1.00 -0.87 1.29
CA VAL A 93 0.50 -2.26 1.30
C VAL A 93 -0.53 -2.47 0.20
N ASN A 94 -0.81 -3.73 -0.14
CA ASN A 94 -1.87 -4.05 -1.09
C ASN A 94 -3.27 -3.66 -0.55
N ASP A 95 -3.55 -4.01 0.69
CA ASP A 95 -4.84 -3.77 1.34
C ASP A 95 -4.65 -3.42 2.81
N ARG A 96 -5.09 -2.23 3.22
CA ARG A 96 -5.02 -1.78 4.63
C ARG A 96 -6.03 -2.48 5.54
N THR A 97 -6.96 -3.27 5.00
CA THR A 97 -7.98 -4.00 5.77
C THR A 97 -7.64 -5.47 5.95
N GLN A 98 -6.55 -5.95 5.34
CA GLN A 98 -6.11 -7.35 5.41
C GLN A 98 -4.65 -7.43 5.89
N PRO A 99 -4.28 -8.49 6.63
CA PRO A 99 -2.88 -8.77 6.92
C PRO A 99 -2.07 -8.96 5.63
N GLY A 100 -0.88 -8.38 5.54
CA GLY A 100 -0.03 -8.48 4.35
C GLY A 100 1.38 -7.96 4.54
N ALA A 101 2.27 -8.35 3.62
CA ALA A 101 3.62 -7.80 3.56
C ALA A 101 3.59 -6.32 3.15
N ILE A 102 4.51 -5.54 3.71
CA ILE A 102 4.76 -4.17 3.28
C ILE A 102 5.42 -4.21 1.90
N TYR A 103 4.74 -3.64 0.91
CA TYR A 103 5.15 -3.67 -0.47
C TYR A 103 6.28 -2.66 -0.73
N HIS A 104 6.11 -1.43 -0.24
CA HIS A 104 7.15 -0.40 -0.26
C HIS A 104 7.22 0.35 1.05
N LEU A 105 8.42 0.79 1.39
CA LEU A 105 8.72 1.57 2.59
C LEU A 105 9.79 2.60 2.23
N GLY A 106 9.52 3.88 2.48
CA GLY A 106 10.37 4.98 2.00
C GLY A 106 9.82 6.35 2.33
N ASN A 107 10.16 7.36 1.53
CA ASN A 107 9.58 8.70 1.62
C ASN A 107 9.21 9.14 0.21
N PHE A 108 7.92 9.07 -0.11
CA PHE A 108 7.38 9.26 -1.46
C PHE A 108 6.35 10.40 -1.53
N MET A 109 6.02 11.01 -0.38
CA MET A 109 5.06 12.11 -0.22
C MET A 109 5.69 13.37 0.37
#